data_AF-A0A2T3AGR4-F1
#
_entry.id   AF-A0A2T3AGR4-F1
#
_cell.length_a   1.000
_cell.length_b   1.000
_cell.length_c   1.000
_cell.angle_alpha   90.00
_cell.angle_beta   90.00
_cell.angle_gamma   90.00
#
_symmetry.space_group_name_H-M   'P 1'
#
loop_
_entity.id
_entity.type
_entity.pdbx_description
1 polymer ?
#
loop_
_entity_poly.entity_id
_entity_poly.type
_entity_poly.pdbx_seq_one_letter_code
_entity_poly.pdbx_strand_id
1 'polypeptide(L)'
;MSSILGPLLFTSLLELAILTAHIILPARTTDGYVRDDKGKPLKYRLQKRPPRPRSNSPLLDRPLRHSNKAQLKGPPRGSLDEFFLGRALNPRFHVTLAGQRRVVDVKMALYIVGAVHLELNVLSCVAAHYKISLSSSALPFSPGLLLAAMLLTWFVSEYLYWENVHLYTYDIFAERIGFKLVWGCMCFYPFFYPIGIIAGVTLPLTSHHQSIVYNTFATAVFFSGWGLSRGANLQKYRFKKKQASFSSNSPPATAENESPTIAKPTQQTSKVIKSQDGTQVLYCGGLWAIARHINYVGEVLEAVGIALAVVGGQSPTTIQTSLPWLYPLYYVGLLVARERDDDARCKEKYGKLWDEYCQRVPYRLVPFVY
;
A
#
# COMPACT_ATOMS: atom_id res chain seq x y z
N MET A 1 20.92 15.31 -29.36
CA MET A 1 20.95 15.48 -27.89
C MET A 1 19.78 16.29 -27.34
N SER A 2 19.13 17.17 -28.12
CA SER A 2 17.97 17.98 -27.68
C SER A 2 16.65 17.20 -27.49
N SER A 3 16.48 16.04 -28.12
CA SER A 3 15.22 15.26 -28.09
C SER A 3 14.94 14.53 -26.77
N ILE A 4 15.98 14.24 -25.97
CA ILE A 4 15.86 13.48 -24.70
C ILE A 4 15.99 14.40 -23.48
N LEU A 5 16.82 15.45 -23.57
CA LEU A 5 17.02 16.39 -22.45
C LEU A 5 15.73 17.12 -22.08
N GLY A 6 14.92 17.51 -23.06
CA GLY A 6 13.65 18.23 -22.82
C GLY A 6 12.69 17.46 -21.92
N PRO A 7 12.30 16.21 -22.29
CA PRO A 7 11.42 15.38 -21.46
C PRO A 7 11.99 15.09 -20.07
N LEU A 8 13.29 14.77 -19.96
CA LEU A 8 13.92 14.48 -18.66
C LEU A 8 13.90 15.70 -17.74
N LEU A 9 14.26 16.89 -18.26
CA LEU A 9 14.22 18.13 -17.50
C LEU A 9 12.78 18.46 -17.08
N PHE A 10 11.80 18.26 -17.95
CA PHE A 10 10.39 18.47 -17.62
C PHE A 10 9.93 17.58 -16.46
N THR A 11 10.25 16.27 -16.51
CA THR A 11 9.92 15.34 -15.42
C THR A 11 10.56 15.77 -14.11
N SER A 12 11.85 16.12 -14.11
CA SER A 12 12.52 16.59 -12.88
C SER A 12 11.93 17.90 -12.33
N LEU A 13 11.56 18.84 -13.21
CA LEU A 13 10.89 20.08 -12.80
C LEU A 13 9.49 19.81 -12.24
N LEU A 14 8.77 18.85 -12.82
CA LEU A 14 7.46 18.43 -12.32
C LEU A 14 7.56 17.82 -10.93
N GLU A 15 8.50 16.91 -10.71
CA GLU A 15 8.76 16.30 -9.40
C GLU A 15 9.17 17.35 -8.36
N LEU A 16 9.99 18.32 -8.75
CA LEU A 16 10.35 19.46 -7.91
C LEU A 16 9.12 20.31 -7.57
N ALA A 17 8.21 20.55 -8.53
CA ALA A 17 6.98 21.28 -8.30
C ALA A 17 6.05 20.53 -7.32
N ILE A 18 5.93 19.21 -7.45
CA ILE A 18 5.16 18.36 -6.53
C ILE A 18 5.77 18.41 -5.12
N LEU A 19 7.09 18.27 -5.00
CA LEU A 19 7.78 18.38 -3.70
C LEU A 19 7.59 19.76 -3.08
N THR A 20 7.67 20.81 -3.89
CA THR A 20 7.45 22.20 -3.46
C THR A 20 6.02 22.40 -2.96
N ALA A 21 5.03 21.89 -3.69
CA ALA A 21 3.63 21.88 -3.24
C ALA A 21 3.48 21.08 -1.95
N HIS A 22 4.13 19.91 -1.84
CA HIS A 22 4.15 19.12 -0.62
C HIS A 22 4.69 19.95 0.55
N ILE A 23 5.75 20.74 0.36
CA ILE A 23 6.33 21.59 1.41
C ILE A 23 5.41 22.75 1.78
N ILE A 24 4.83 23.45 0.80
CA ILE A 24 4.12 24.74 0.99
C ILE A 24 2.69 24.57 1.49
N LEU A 25 1.97 23.56 1.01
CA LEU A 25 0.54 23.40 1.32
C LEU A 25 0.29 23.26 2.84
N PRO A 26 -0.92 23.55 3.33
CA PRO A 26 -1.27 23.30 4.72
C PRO A 26 -1.15 21.80 5.06
N ALA A 27 -0.65 21.49 6.25
CA ALA A 27 -0.51 20.11 6.71
C ALA A 27 -0.62 20.03 8.22
N ARG A 28 -0.82 18.81 8.72
CA ARG A 28 -0.84 18.48 10.13
C ARG A 28 0.36 17.62 10.50
N THR A 29 0.79 17.79 11.73
CA THR A 29 1.80 16.94 12.33
C THR A 29 1.12 15.72 12.95
N THR A 30 1.52 14.52 12.52
CA THR A 30 0.98 13.24 12.97
C THR A 30 2.11 12.38 13.53
N ASP A 31 1.87 11.74 14.66
CA ASP A 31 2.82 10.79 15.24
C ASP A 31 2.85 9.51 14.39
N GLY A 32 4.05 9.09 14.00
CA GLY A 32 4.26 7.87 13.23
C GLY A 32 4.69 6.68 14.08
N TYR A 33 5.00 5.57 13.41
CA TYR A 33 5.39 4.32 14.07
C TYR A 33 6.85 4.35 14.59
N VAL A 34 7.74 5.04 13.88
CA VAL A 34 9.16 5.13 14.20
C VAL A 34 9.36 6.03 15.41
N ARG A 35 10.28 5.67 16.31
CA ARG A 35 10.66 6.46 17.49
C ARG A 35 12.09 6.97 17.40
N ASP A 36 12.36 8.12 18.00
CA ASP A 36 13.71 8.64 18.17
C ASP A 36 14.50 7.88 19.25
N ASP A 37 15.76 8.25 19.45
CA ASP A 37 16.65 7.62 20.44
C ASP A 37 16.17 7.80 21.89
N LYS A 38 15.25 8.75 22.13
CA LYS A 38 14.61 8.98 23.43
C LYS A 38 13.28 8.22 23.56
N GLY A 39 12.93 7.40 22.57
CA GLY A 39 11.70 6.62 22.54
C GLY A 39 10.45 7.43 22.23
N LYS A 40 10.57 8.67 21.75
CA LYS A 40 9.42 9.50 21.37
C LYS A 40 9.03 9.24 19.90
N PRO A 41 7.74 9.14 19.56
CA PRO A 41 7.32 8.98 18.17
C PRO A 41 7.83 10.11 17.28
N LEU A 42 8.32 9.76 16.09
CA LEU A 42 8.66 10.72 15.07
C LEU A 42 7.39 11.39 14.57
N LYS A 43 7.50 12.69 14.33
CA LYS A 43 6.42 13.56 13.88
C LYS A 43 6.52 13.79 12.38
N TYR A 44 5.48 13.39 11.66
CA TYR A 44 5.38 13.46 10.21
C TYR A 44 4.42 14.55 9.79
N ARG A 45 4.77 15.24 8.71
CA ARG A 45 3.93 16.27 8.11
C ARG A 45 3.06 15.63 7.03
N LEU A 46 1.75 15.56 7.26
CA LEU A 46 0.76 14.97 6.34
C LEU A 46 -0.25 16.01 5.88
N GLN A 47 -0.60 16.03 4.60
CA GLN A 47 -1.48 17.07 4.04
C GLN A 47 -2.95 16.87 4.41
N LYS A 48 -3.39 15.62 4.61
CA LYS A 48 -4.80 15.31 4.87
C LYS A 48 -5.11 15.10 6.36
N ARG A 49 -6.36 15.44 6.72
CA ARG A 49 -6.93 15.23 8.07
C ARG A 49 -7.45 13.79 8.19
N PRO A 50 -6.89 12.93 9.06
CA PRO A 50 -7.57 11.69 9.41
C PRO A 50 -8.90 12.02 10.11
N PRO A 51 -9.95 11.19 9.99
CA PRO A 51 -11.18 11.38 10.77
C PRO A 51 -10.81 11.50 12.25
N ARG A 52 -11.28 12.57 12.91
CA ARG A 52 -10.94 12.85 14.33
C ARG A 52 -11.25 11.59 15.15
N PRO A 53 -10.29 11.04 15.91
CA PRO A 53 -10.64 10.21 17.05
C PRO A 53 -11.41 11.12 18.02
N ARG A 54 -12.67 10.81 18.33
CA ARG A 54 -13.33 11.33 19.54
C ARG A 54 -12.64 10.69 20.73
N SER A 55 -11.53 11.27 21.19
CA SER A 55 -10.89 11.05 22.51
C SER A 55 -9.39 11.42 22.44
N ASN A 56 -8.92 12.24 23.39
CA ASN A 56 -7.52 12.57 23.66
C ASN A 56 -6.77 11.36 24.23
N SER A 57 -6.81 10.26 23.50
CA SER A 57 -6.29 8.99 24.00
C SER A 57 -4.96 8.69 23.27
N PRO A 58 -3.83 8.65 23.98
CA PRO A 58 -2.54 8.26 23.42
C PRO A 58 -2.54 6.75 23.16
N LEU A 59 -3.30 6.29 22.16
CA LEU A 59 -3.73 4.88 22.05
C LEU A 59 -3.31 4.16 20.78
N LEU A 60 -2.16 4.52 20.23
CA LEU A 60 -1.38 3.61 19.39
C LEU A 60 -0.02 3.30 20.02
N ASP A 61 0.17 3.68 21.28
CA ASP A 61 1.47 3.97 21.86
C ASP A 61 2.20 2.80 22.54
N ARG A 62 1.84 1.56 22.19
CA ARG A 62 2.74 0.42 22.39
C ARG A 62 2.96 -0.35 21.09
N PRO A 63 3.78 0.17 20.16
CA PRO A 63 4.72 -0.75 19.52
C PRO A 63 5.53 -1.40 20.64
N LEU A 64 5.77 -2.71 20.54
CA LEU A 64 6.61 -3.46 21.47
C LEU A 64 7.90 -2.69 21.72
N ARG A 65 8.56 -2.98 22.86
CA ARG A 65 9.97 -2.64 23.10
C ARG A 65 10.85 -3.24 21.98
N HIS A 66 10.79 -2.68 20.78
CA HIS A 66 11.91 -2.67 19.90
C HIS A 66 12.84 -1.66 20.55
N SER A 67 13.74 -2.17 21.40
CA SER A 67 15.02 -1.51 21.46
C SER A 67 15.47 -1.41 20.00
N ASN A 68 15.91 -0.23 19.56
CA ASN A 68 16.55 -0.05 18.25
C ASN A 68 17.74 -1.02 18.02
N LYS A 69 18.07 -1.90 18.99
CA LYS A 69 19.09 -2.95 18.91
C LYS A 69 18.70 -4.18 18.10
N ALA A 70 17.41 -4.40 17.77
CA ALA A 70 16.98 -5.54 16.96
C ALA A 70 16.74 -5.19 15.48
N GLN A 71 17.36 -4.12 14.96
CA GLN A 71 17.63 -4.10 13.53
C GLN A 71 18.75 -5.11 13.31
N LEU A 72 18.42 -6.22 12.63
CA LEU A 72 19.39 -7.20 12.13
C LEU A 72 20.64 -6.45 11.66
N LYS A 73 21.69 -6.45 12.48
CA LYS A 73 23.05 -6.17 12.02
C LYS A 73 23.38 -7.35 11.13
N GLY A 74 22.91 -7.29 9.89
CA GLY A 74 23.41 -8.15 8.84
C GLY A 74 24.93 -7.99 8.76
N PRO A 75 25.61 -8.93 8.11
CA PRO A 75 27.05 -8.83 7.89
C PRO A 75 27.41 -7.44 7.32
N PRO A 76 28.63 -6.94 7.59
CA PRO A 76 29.09 -5.68 7.03
C PRO A 76 28.82 -5.67 5.53
N ARG A 77 28.06 -4.64 5.11
CA ARG A 77 27.55 -4.52 3.74
C ARG A 77 28.64 -3.97 2.84
N GLY A 78 28.75 -4.49 1.61
CA GLY A 78 29.62 -3.91 0.60
C GLY A 78 29.15 -2.52 0.20
N SER A 79 30.01 -1.71 -0.43
CA SER A 79 29.64 -0.35 -0.87
C SER A 79 28.44 -0.33 -1.82
N LEU A 80 28.28 -1.37 -2.65
CA LEU A 80 27.12 -1.53 -3.53
C LEU A 80 25.82 -1.83 -2.74
N ASP A 81 25.90 -2.66 -1.71
CA ASP A 81 24.75 -2.95 -0.84
C ASP A 81 24.30 -1.72 -0.06
N GLU A 82 25.25 -0.89 0.39
CA GLU A 82 24.94 0.36 1.07
C GLU A 82 24.37 1.42 0.14
N PHE A 83 24.84 1.49 -1.10
CA PHE A 83 24.22 2.33 -2.14
C PHE A 83 22.79 1.87 -2.43
N PHE A 84 22.58 0.56 -2.61
CA PHE A 84 21.29 0.01 -3.00
C PHE A 84 20.26 0.04 -1.86
N LEU A 85 20.63 -0.43 -0.66
CA LEU A 85 19.74 -0.55 0.50
C LEU A 85 19.77 0.65 1.43
N GLY A 86 20.77 1.54 1.31
CA GLY A 86 20.84 2.77 2.08
C GLY A 86 21.48 2.65 3.46
N ARG A 87 21.96 3.81 3.96
CA ARG A 87 22.54 3.95 5.30
C ARG A 87 21.60 4.61 6.30
N ALA A 88 20.85 5.64 5.90
CA ALA A 88 19.95 6.36 6.80
C ALA A 88 18.58 5.67 6.88
N LEU A 89 18.04 5.54 8.10
CA LEU A 89 16.69 4.99 8.26
C LEU A 89 15.65 6.01 7.80
N ASN A 90 15.52 7.15 8.46
CA ASN A 90 14.53 8.18 8.12
C ASN A 90 15.20 9.56 8.12
N PRO A 91 15.96 9.88 7.05
CA PRO A 91 16.57 11.19 6.91
C PRO A 91 15.47 12.25 6.78
N ARG A 92 15.71 13.37 7.43
CA ARG A 92 14.77 14.48 7.50
C ARG A 92 15.49 15.77 7.18
N PHE A 93 14.87 16.60 6.37
CA PHE A 93 15.37 17.94 6.09
C PHE A 93 14.43 18.98 6.70
N HIS A 94 15.02 20.11 7.06
CA HIS A 94 14.33 21.22 7.69
C HIS A 94 14.23 22.36 6.71
N VAL A 95 13.02 22.84 6.48
CA VAL A 95 12.76 23.97 5.59
C VAL A 95 12.07 25.07 6.39
N THR A 96 12.61 26.28 6.35
CA THR A 96 11.95 27.45 6.94
C THR A 96 11.27 28.24 5.84
N LEU A 97 9.95 28.33 5.88
CA LEU A 97 9.15 29.15 4.96
C LEU A 97 8.26 30.08 5.77
N ALA A 98 8.25 31.37 5.42
CA ALA A 98 7.45 32.40 6.09
C ALA A 98 7.58 32.36 7.64
N GLY A 99 8.80 32.20 8.15
CA GLY A 99 9.09 32.12 9.58
C GLY A 99 8.68 30.79 10.27
N GLN A 100 8.07 29.85 9.55
CA GLN A 100 7.67 28.55 10.08
C GLN A 100 8.66 27.45 9.69
N ARG A 101 9.25 26.78 10.69
CA ARG A 101 10.11 25.61 10.47
C ARG A 101 9.25 24.37 10.19
N ARG A 102 9.46 23.77 9.03
CA ARG A 102 8.82 22.54 8.56
C ARG A 102 9.82 21.40 8.57
N VAL A 103 9.39 20.23 9.01
CA VAL A 103 10.20 19.00 8.98
C VAL A 103 9.60 18.09 7.93
N VAL A 104 10.41 17.69 6.97
CA VAL A 104 10.00 16.79 5.90
C VAL A 104 10.81 15.50 6.01
N ASP A 105 10.08 14.39 6.09
CA ASP A 105 10.66 13.06 6.01
C ASP A 105 10.83 12.67 4.54
N VAL A 106 12.04 12.28 4.15
CA VAL A 106 12.36 12.04 2.75
C VAL A 106 11.56 10.87 2.18
N LYS A 107 11.33 9.79 2.94
CA LYS A 107 10.57 8.65 2.43
C LYS A 107 9.10 8.99 2.25
N MET A 108 8.54 9.74 3.20
CA MET A 108 7.17 10.22 3.06
C MET A 108 7.03 11.16 1.86
N ALA A 109 8.02 12.04 1.63
CA ALA A 109 8.04 12.89 0.44
C ALA A 109 8.11 12.07 -0.85
N LEU A 110 8.95 11.03 -0.92
CA LEU A 110 9.05 10.12 -2.06
C LEU A 110 7.71 9.43 -2.36
N TYR A 111 6.98 8.98 -1.33
CA TYR A 111 5.66 8.37 -1.49
C TYR A 111 4.65 9.35 -2.12
N ILE A 112 4.65 10.61 -1.68
CA ILE A 112 3.74 11.64 -2.21
C ILE A 112 4.13 12.04 -3.64
N VAL A 113 5.42 12.28 -3.88
CA VAL A 113 5.92 12.64 -5.22
C VAL A 113 5.63 11.53 -6.21
N GLY A 114 5.95 10.28 -5.87
CA GLY A 114 5.68 9.12 -6.71
C GLY A 114 4.18 8.91 -7.00
N ALA A 115 3.33 9.05 -5.99
CA ALA A 115 1.88 8.88 -6.17
C ALA A 115 1.24 9.97 -7.03
N VAL A 116 1.63 11.23 -6.83
CA VAL A 116 1.12 12.33 -7.67
C VAL A 116 1.67 12.24 -9.09
N HIS A 117 2.95 11.86 -9.26
CA HIS A 117 3.52 11.65 -10.59
C HIS A 117 2.80 10.50 -11.33
N LEU A 118 2.50 9.39 -10.65
CA LEU A 118 1.67 8.32 -11.21
C LEU A 118 0.32 8.85 -11.73
N GLU A 119 -0.41 9.62 -10.91
CA GLU A 119 -1.71 10.18 -11.32
C GLU A 119 -1.57 11.09 -12.54
N LEU A 120 -0.55 11.95 -12.57
CA LEU A 120 -0.31 12.84 -13.71
C LEU A 120 0.01 12.05 -14.99
N ASN A 121 0.73 10.94 -14.90
CA ASN A 121 0.96 10.05 -16.04
C ASN A 121 -0.34 9.42 -16.54
N VAL A 122 -1.22 8.98 -15.63
CA VAL A 122 -2.55 8.44 -15.97
C VAL A 122 -3.40 9.49 -16.69
N LEU A 123 -3.51 10.69 -16.12
CA LEU A 123 -4.28 11.79 -16.72
C LEU A 123 -3.69 12.24 -18.07
N SER A 124 -2.37 12.26 -18.19
CA SER A 124 -1.68 12.55 -19.45
C SER A 124 -2.03 11.51 -20.54
N CYS A 125 -2.06 10.23 -20.18
CA CYS A 125 -2.45 9.16 -21.10
C CYS A 125 -3.91 9.30 -21.56
N VAL A 126 -4.83 9.65 -20.65
CA VAL A 126 -6.24 9.91 -21.01
C VAL A 126 -6.34 11.10 -21.98
N ALA A 127 -5.62 12.19 -21.72
CA ALA A 127 -5.60 13.36 -22.60
C ALA A 127 -5.01 13.03 -23.97
N ALA A 128 -3.93 12.26 -24.02
CA ALA A 128 -3.31 11.78 -25.26
C ALA A 128 -4.28 10.89 -26.06
N HIS A 129 -4.94 9.94 -25.39
CA HIS A 129 -5.94 9.06 -26.00
C HIS A 129 -7.09 9.85 -26.63
N TYR A 130 -7.62 10.82 -25.88
CA TYR A 130 -8.70 11.68 -26.35
C TYR A 130 -8.30 12.46 -27.61
N LYS A 131 -7.09 13.06 -27.61
CA LYS A 131 -6.57 13.79 -28.79
C LYS A 131 -6.42 12.88 -30.01
N ILE A 132 -5.81 11.70 -29.84
CA ILE A 132 -5.63 10.72 -30.93
C ILE A 132 -7.00 10.28 -31.49
N SER A 133 -7.96 10.02 -30.59
CA SER A 133 -9.31 9.61 -30.98
C SER A 133 -10.07 10.66 -31.78
N LEU A 134 -9.80 11.94 -31.55
CA LEU A 134 -10.38 13.04 -32.34
C LEU A 134 -9.70 13.23 -33.68
N SER A 135 -8.38 12.98 -33.77
CA SER A 135 -7.58 13.25 -34.97
C SER A 135 -7.49 12.06 -35.94
N SER A 136 -7.88 10.86 -35.52
CA SER A 136 -7.71 9.64 -36.33
C SER A 136 -8.92 8.71 -36.22
N SER A 137 -9.67 8.57 -37.32
CA SER A 137 -10.79 7.62 -37.41
C SER A 137 -10.34 6.16 -37.27
N ALA A 138 -9.06 5.87 -37.49
CA ALA A 138 -8.46 4.56 -37.31
C ALA A 138 -8.36 4.12 -35.85
N LEU A 139 -8.43 5.06 -34.89
CA LEU A 139 -8.25 4.80 -33.46
C LEU A 139 -9.39 5.45 -32.66
N PRO A 140 -10.61 4.91 -32.72
CA PRO A 140 -11.72 5.48 -31.98
C PRO A 140 -11.50 5.38 -30.47
N PHE A 141 -12.26 6.22 -29.76
CA PHE A 141 -12.24 6.29 -28.31
C PHE A 141 -12.48 4.91 -27.67
N SER A 142 -11.77 4.61 -26.58
CA SER A 142 -11.73 3.30 -25.93
C SER A 142 -12.32 3.44 -24.53
N PRO A 143 -13.54 2.95 -24.30
CA PRO A 143 -14.18 3.03 -22.99
C PRO A 143 -13.42 2.29 -21.88
N GLY A 144 -12.78 1.16 -22.18
CA GLY A 144 -12.03 0.40 -21.17
C GLY A 144 -10.67 1.00 -20.86
N LEU A 145 -10.03 1.73 -21.79
CA LEU A 145 -8.85 2.53 -21.44
C LEU A 145 -9.23 3.65 -20.46
N LEU A 146 -10.36 4.33 -20.70
CA LEU A 146 -10.89 5.31 -19.75
C LEU A 146 -11.23 4.64 -18.41
N LEU A 147 -11.88 3.48 -18.43
CA LEU A 147 -12.19 2.71 -17.22
C LEU A 147 -10.91 2.35 -16.45
N ALA A 148 -9.88 1.83 -17.13
CA ALA A 148 -8.60 1.49 -16.50
C ALA A 148 -7.95 2.71 -15.83
N ALA A 149 -7.99 3.87 -16.50
CA ALA A 149 -7.55 5.13 -15.91
C ALA A 149 -8.39 5.51 -14.68
N MET A 150 -9.72 5.41 -14.74
CA MET A 150 -10.60 5.68 -13.60
C MET A 150 -10.34 4.74 -12.41
N LEU A 151 -10.10 3.45 -12.66
CA LEU A 151 -9.79 2.47 -11.62
C LEU A 151 -8.41 2.74 -10.99
N LEU A 152 -7.40 3.10 -11.80
CA LEU A 152 -6.08 3.47 -11.28
C LEU A 152 -6.11 4.82 -10.54
N THR A 153 -6.87 5.81 -11.03
CA THR A 153 -7.13 7.07 -10.32
C THR A 153 -7.86 6.82 -8.99
N TRP A 154 -8.81 5.88 -8.93
CA TRP A 154 -9.42 5.46 -7.68
C TRP A 154 -8.36 4.92 -6.72
N PHE A 155 -7.51 3.99 -7.17
CA PHE A 155 -6.42 3.44 -6.37
C PHE A 155 -5.48 4.53 -5.83
N VAL A 156 -5.02 5.47 -6.67
CA VAL A 156 -4.14 6.57 -6.25
C VAL A 156 -4.85 7.53 -5.30
N SER A 157 -6.12 7.84 -5.57
CA SER A 157 -6.94 8.69 -4.68
C SER A 157 -7.11 8.07 -3.31
N GLU A 158 -7.28 6.75 -3.24
CA GLU A 158 -7.42 5.97 -2.01
C GLU A 158 -6.10 5.93 -1.23
N TYR A 159 -5.00 5.67 -1.93
CA TYR A 159 -3.64 5.75 -1.42
C TYR A 159 -3.38 7.12 -0.77
N LEU A 160 -3.64 8.22 -1.47
CA LEU A 160 -3.48 9.58 -0.95
C LEU A 160 -4.52 9.93 0.14
N TYR A 161 -5.72 9.35 0.08
CA TYR A 161 -6.74 9.55 1.12
C TYR A 161 -6.27 9.01 2.47
N TRP A 162 -5.68 7.80 2.48
CA TRP A 162 -5.19 7.15 3.70
C TRP A 162 -3.69 7.33 3.91
N GLU A 163 -3.19 8.53 3.61
CA GLU A 163 -1.78 8.92 3.73
C GLU A 163 -1.14 8.48 5.06
N ASN A 164 -1.88 8.56 6.17
CA ASN A 164 -1.39 8.21 7.50
C ASN A 164 -1.08 6.71 7.69
N VAL A 165 -1.61 5.82 6.83
CA VAL A 165 -1.35 4.39 6.90
C VAL A 165 0.07 4.07 6.45
N HIS A 166 0.66 4.88 5.57
CA HIS A 166 2.05 4.73 5.13
C HIS A 166 3.05 4.78 6.28
N LEU A 167 2.75 5.50 7.35
CA LEU A 167 3.62 5.56 8.53
C LEU A 167 3.82 4.20 9.22
N TYR A 168 3.04 3.18 8.84
CA TYR A 168 3.08 1.82 9.36
C TYR A 168 3.55 0.80 8.31
N THR A 169 4.02 1.23 7.13
CA THR A 169 4.54 0.32 6.09
C THR A 169 6.00 -0.03 6.36
N TYR A 170 6.39 -1.22 5.90
CA TYR A 170 7.74 -1.77 6.05
C TYR A 170 8.82 -0.75 5.65
N ASP A 171 8.62 -0.07 4.54
CA ASP A 171 9.59 0.85 3.95
C ASP A 171 9.89 2.01 4.91
N ILE A 172 8.89 2.49 5.66
CA ILE A 172 9.06 3.58 6.63
C ILE A 172 9.74 3.09 7.91
N PHE A 173 9.26 2.00 8.50
CA PHE A 173 9.72 1.60 9.84
C PHE A 173 10.95 0.68 9.86
N ALA A 174 11.24 -0.04 8.78
CA ALA A 174 12.30 -1.03 8.75
C ALA A 174 13.34 -0.82 7.64
N GLU A 175 12.94 -0.36 6.46
CA GLU A 175 13.87 -0.20 5.34
C GLU A 175 14.69 1.09 5.48
N ARG A 176 15.93 1.10 4.98
CA ARG A 176 16.75 2.32 4.89
C ARG A 176 16.57 2.95 3.51
N ILE A 177 16.86 4.23 3.40
CA ILE A 177 16.77 4.93 2.12
C ILE A 177 18.05 4.73 1.29
N GLY A 178 17.92 3.96 0.22
CA GLY A 178 18.96 3.76 -0.79
C GLY A 178 18.39 3.90 -2.19
N PHE A 179 19.20 3.57 -3.19
CA PHE A 179 18.80 3.61 -4.60
C PHE A 179 17.49 2.84 -4.85
N LYS A 180 17.32 1.66 -4.24
CA LYS A 180 16.11 0.83 -4.40
C LYS A 180 14.83 1.62 -4.11
N LEU A 181 14.78 2.32 -2.98
CA LEU A 181 13.58 3.03 -2.54
C LEU A 181 13.36 4.30 -3.39
N VAL A 182 14.44 5.04 -3.67
CA VAL A 182 14.36 6.27 -4.48
C VAL A 182 13.92 5.96 -5.91
N TRP A 183 14.59 5.01 -6.57
CA TRP A 183 14.23 4.56 -7.91
C TRP A 183 12.83 3.94 -7.94
N GLY A 184 12.47 3.18 -6.90
CA GLY A 184 11.14 2.63 -6.72
C GLY A 184 10.04 3.70 -6.78
N CYS A 185 10.16 4.75 -5.98
CA CYS A 185 9.15 5.82 -5.90
C CYS A 185 9.18 6.79 -7.09
N MET A 186 10.35 7.12 -7.61
CA MET A 186 10.51 8.17 -8.63
C MET A 186 10.43 7.65 -10.07
N CYS A 187 10.82 6.39 -10.30
CA CYS A 187 10.90 5.81 -11.64
C CYS A 187 9.99 4.61 -11.78
N PHE A 188 10.16 3.58 -10.95
CA PHE A 188 9.41 2.35 -11.18
C PHE A 188 7.91 2.56 -11.00
N TYR A 189 7.49 3.10 -9.86
CA TYR A 189 6.09 3.27 -9.53
C TYR A 189 5.31 4.16 -10.52
N PRO A 190 5.78 5.38 -10.89
CA PRO A 190 5.02 6.26 -11.79
C PRO A 190 4.95 5.79 -13.24
N PHE A 191 5.89 4.95 -13.70
CA PHE A 191 5.98 4.53 -15.10
C PHE A 191 5.57 3.07 -15.33
N PHE A 192 5.71 2.20 -14.33
CA PHE A 192 5.38 0.78 -14.45
C PHE A 192 3.91 0.49 -14.12
N TYR A 193 3.32 1.14 -13.12
CA TYR A 193 1.92 0.90 -12.77
C TYR A 193 0.93 1.23 -13.90
N PRO A 194 1.11 2.33 -14.67
CA PRO A 194 0.24 2.63 -15.80
C PRO A 194 0.72 1.96 -17.10
N ILE A 195 1.62 0.97 -17.07
CA ILE A 195 2.22 0.37 -18.29
C ILE A 195 1.16 -0.13 -19.28
N GLY A 196 0.07 -0.71 -18.78
CA GLY A 196 -1.04 -1.15 -19.63
C GLY A 196 -1.76 0.02 -20.29
N ILE A 197 -1.99 1.11 -19.56
CA ILE A 197 -2.64 2.33 -20.09
C ILE A 197 -1.71 2.99 -21.13
N ILE A 198 -0.42 3.11 -20.83
CA ILE A 198 0.59 3.64 -21.76
C ILE A 198 0.64 2.79 -23.04
N ALA A 199 0.63 1.46 -22.91
CA ALA A 199 0.60 0.55 -24.04
C ALA A 199 -0.69 0.71 -24.85
N GLY A 200 -1.84 0.84 -24.21
CA GLY A 200 -3.12 1.04 -24.88
C GLY A 200 -3.21 2.35 -25.68
N VAL A 201 -2.44 3.38 -25.30
CA VAL A 201 -2.34 4.64 -26.05
C VAL A 201 -1.32 4.56 -27.18
N THR A 202 -0.15 3.96 -26.93
CA THR A 202 0.99 4.00 -27.87
C THR A 202 0.99 2.84 -28.87
N LEU A 203 0.38 1.72 -28.51
CA LEU A 203 0.25 0.52 -29.33
C LEU A 203 -1.22 0.07 -29.31
N PRO A 204 -2.09 0.75 -30.08
CA PRO A 204 -3.52 0.59 -29.93
C PRO A 204 -3.97 -0.84 -30.20
N LEU A 205 -4.90 -1.31 -29.36
CA LEU A 205 -5.52 -2.62 -29.51
C LEU A 205 -6.43 -2.62 -30.74
N THR A 206 -6.41 -3.71 -31.50
CA THR A 206 -7.15 -3.86 -32.77
C THR A 206 -8.67 -3.88 -32.59
N SER A 207 -9.17 -4.08 -31.36
CA SER A 207 -10.59 -4.16 -31.04
C SER A 207 -11.00 -3.00 -30.13
N HIS A 208 -11.69 -2.00 -30.69
CA HIS A 208 -12.17 -0.83 -29.94
C HIS A 208 -13.55 -1.03 -29.30
N HIS A 209 -14.30 -2.04 -29.73
CA HIS A 209 -15.62 -2.37 -29.20
C HIS A 209 -15.50 -3.34 -28.02
N GLN A 210 -15.17 -2.78 -26.85
CA GLN A 210 -15.27 -3.53 -25.61
C GLN A 210 -16.72 -3.63 -25.18
N SER A 211 -17.18 -4.87 -24.94
CA SER A 211 -18.52 -5.12 -24.43
C SER A 211 -18.70 -4.45 -23.06
N ILE A 212 -19.84 -3.78 -22.86
CA ILE A 212 -20.22 -3.24 -21.54
C ILE A 212 -20.20 -4.34 -20.47
N VAL A 213 -20.61 -5.56 -20.82
CA VAL A 213 -20.57 -6.72 -19.93
C VAL A 213 -19.15 -7.02 -19.48
N TYR A 214 -18.19 -6.94 -20.39
CA TYR A 214 -16.79 -7.18 -20.09
C TYR A 214 -16.20 -6.07 -19.20
N ASN A 215 -16.54 -4.80 -19.47
CA ASN A 215 -16.13 -3.68 -18.62
C ASN A 215 -16.76 -3.76 -17.21
N THR A 216 -18.02 -4.20 -17.12
CA THR A 216 -18.66 -4.50 -15.83
C THR A 216 -17.95 -5.63 -15.10
N PHE A 217 -17.54 -6.69 -15.80
CA PHE A 217 -16.76 -7.77 -15.21
C PHE A 217 -15.40 -7.28 -14.70
N ALA A 218 -14.64 -6.53 -15.50
CA ALA A 218 -13.36 -5.94 -15.07
C ALA A 218 -13.52 -5.04 -13.82
N THR A 219 -14.57 -4.21 -13.80
CA THR A 219 -14.94 -3.37 -12.65
C THR A 219 -15.26 -4.21 -11.41
N ALA A 220 -16.03 -5.29 -11.58
CA ALA A 220 -16.39 -6.19 -10.49
C ALA A 220 -15.16 -6.91 -9.92
N VAL A 221 -14.22 -7.35 -10.76
CA VAL A 221 -12.94 -7.94 -10.34
C VAL A 221 -12.14 -6.93 -9.52
N PHE A 222 -12.01 -5.68 -10.00
CA PHE A 222 -11.32 -4.61 -9.28
C PHE A 222 -11.93 -4.37 -7.89
N PHE A 223 -13.24 -4.12 -7.81
CA PHE A 223 -13.88 -3.78 -6.54
C PHE A 223 -14.02 -4.97 -5.58
N SER A 224 -14.02 -6.20 -6.09
CA SER A 224 -13.85 -7.40 -5.26
C SER A 224 -12.47 -7.43 -4.63
N GLY A 225 -11.43 -7.12 -5.41
CA GLY A 225 -10.06 -6.97 -4.93
C GLY A 225 -9.94 -5.89 -3.85
N TRP A 226 -10.45 -4.69 -4.13
CA TRP A 226 -10.52 -3.58 -3.18
C TRP A 226 -11.27 -3.96 -1.90
N GLY A 227 -12.38 -4.69 -2.02
CA GLY A 227 -13.15 -5.21 -0.89
C GLY A 227 -12.32 -6.13 0.01
N LEU A 228 -11.48 -7.00 -0.57
CA LEU A 228 -10.57 -7.86 0.18
C LEU A 228 -9.41 -7.06 0.81
N SER A 229 -8.72 -6.22 0.04
CA SER A 229 -7.56 -5.45 0.50
C SER A 229 -7.93 -4.46 1.59
N ARG A 230 -8.86 -3.54 1.29
CA ARG A 230 -9.33 -2.51 2.24
C ARG A 230 -10.14 -3.13 3.37
N GLY A 231 -10.99 -4.12 3.08
CA GLY A 231 -11.79 -4.81 4.09
C GLY A 231 -10.92 -5.49 5.15
N ALA A 232 -9.91 -6.26 4.73
CA ALA A 232 -8.99 -6.93 5.65
C ALA A 232 -8.17 -5.91 6.46
N ASN A 233 -7.67 -4.85 5.81
CA ASN A 233 -6.95 -3.78 6.49
C ASN A 233 -7.82 -3.05 7.53
N LEU A 234 -9.10 -2.81 7.23
CA LEU A 234 -10.03 -2.16 8.15
C LEU A 234 -10.41 -3.06 9.34
N GLN A 235 -10.55 -4.38 9.12
CA GLN A 235 -10.73 -5.35 10.20
C GLN A 235 -9.54 -5.31 11.17
N LYS A 236 -8.31 -5.37 10.63
CA LYS A 236 -7.07 -5.26 11.41
C LYS A 236 -6.99 -3.94 12.17
N TYR A 237 -7.31 -2.83 11.52
CA TYR A 237 -7.31 -1.50 12.14
C TYR A 237 -8.32 -1.39 13.29
N ARG A 238 -9.58 -1.80 13.07
CA ARG A 238 -10.63 -1.79 14.10
C ARG A 238 -10.25 -2.65 15.30
N PHE A 239 -9.66 -3.82 15.06
CA PHE A 239 -9.18 -4.70 16.11
C PHE A 239 -8.11 -4.01 16.98
N LYS A 240 -7.06 -3.47 16.36
CA LYS A 240 -5.97 -2.79 17.08
C LYS A 240 -6.46 -1.59 17.87
N LYS A 241 -7.41 -0.82 17.33
CA LYS A 241 -8.01 0.33 18.03
C LYS A 241 -8.76 -0.12 19.29
N LYS A 242 -9.56 -1.19 19.21
CA LYS A 242 -10.26 -1.74 20.38
C LYS A 242 -9.27 -2.24 21.43
N GLN A 243 -8.23 -2.98 21.02
CA GLN A 243 -7.19 -3.49 21.92
C GLN A 243 -6.53 -2.36 22.73
N ALA A 244 -6.22 -1.24 22.08
CA ALA A 244 -5.61 -0.09 22.76
C ALA A 244 -6.55 0.56 23.78
N SER A 245 -7.86 0.63 23.49
CA SER A 245 -8.86 1.13 24.46
C SER A 245 -8.95 0.27 25.72
N PHE A 246 -8.83 -1.06 25.61
CA PHE A 246 -8.79 -1.95 26.77
C PHE A 246 -7.50 -1.83 27.58
N SER A 247 -6.36 -1.58 26.92
CA SER A 247 -5.07 -1.47 27.60
C SER A 247 -4.85 -0.16 28.37
N SER A 248 -5.72 0.84 28.21
CA SER A 248 -5.51 2.19 28.77
C SER A 248 -6.40 2.53 29.96
N ASN A 249 -7.44 1.76 30.26
CA ASN A 249 -8.30 1.98 31.41
C ASN A 249 -9.04 0.68 31.70
N SER A 250 -8.53 -0.17 32.60
CA SER A 250 -9.32 -1.08 33.45
C SER A 250 -8.38 -1.85 34.42
N PRO A 251 -8.75 -1.99 35.71
CA PRO A 251 -8.20 -3.04 36.57
C PRO A 251 -8.54 -4.43 35.98
N PRO A 252 -7.87 -5.51 36.40
CA PRO A 252 -8.14 -6.85 35.88
C PRO A 252 -9.63 -7.14 36.05
N ALA A 253 -10.33 -7.32 34.94
CA ALA A 253 -11.72 -7.74 34.97
C ALA A 253 -11.74 -9.14 35.59
N THR A 254 -12.25 -9.22 36.82
CA THR A 254 -12.73 -10.47 37.40
C THR A 254 -13.68 -11.10 36.38
N ALA A 255 -13.37 -12.35 36.04
CA ALA A 255 -14.11 -13.15 35.10
C ALA A 255 -15.45 -13.56 35.73
N GLU A 256 -16.41 -12.65 35.84
CA GLU A 256 -17.76 -12.97 36.32
C GLU A 256 -18.74 -11.93 35.77
N ASN A 257 -19.74 -12.42 35.02
CA ASN A 257 -20.92 -11.75 34.44
C ASN A 257 -20.96 -11.65 32.92
N GLU A 258 -20.91 -12.80 32.24
CA GLU A 258 -21.82 -13.05 31.12
C GLU A 258 -22.77 -14.18 31.54
N SER A 259 -24.05 -13.83 31.78
CA SER A 259 -25.10 -14.80 32.11
C SER A 259 -25.30 -15.81 30.97
N PRO A 260 -25.57 -17.08 31.29
CA PRO A 260 -25.57 -18.17 30.31
C PRO A 260 -26.94 -18.27 29.64
N THR A 261 -27.01 -17.94 28.34
CA THR A 261 -28.16 -18.30 27.51
C THR A 261 -27.75 -19.35 26.50
N ILE A 262 -28.02 -20.60 26.88
CA ILE A 262 -28.35 -21.79 26.08
C ILE A 262 -27.39 -22.15 24.93
N ALA A 263 -26.75 -23.30 25.13
CA ALA A 263 -25.78 -23.94 24.28
C ALA A 263 -26.27 -24.23 22.83
N LYS A 264 -25.37 -23.96 21.88
CA LYS A 264 -25.05 -24.88 20.77
C LYS A 264 -23.53 -25.06 20.73
N PRO A 265 -22.99 -26.29 20.79
CA PRO A 265 -21.56 -26.52 20.71
C PRO A 265 -21.15 -26.59 19.24
N THR A 266 -21.10 -25.44 18.57
CA THR A 266 -20.22 -25.31 17.40
C THR A 266 -18.96 -24.68 17.94
N GLN A 267 -17.82 -25.38 17.87
CA GLN A 267 -16.52 -24.87 18.32
C GLN A 267 -16.28 -23.47 17.75
N GLN A 268 -16.63 -22.44 18.52
CA GLN A 268 -16.48 -21.05 18.12
C GLN A 268 -15.02 -20.73 18.34
N THR A 269 -14.19 -21.10 17.36
CA THR A 269 -12.76 -20.79 17.37
C THR A 269 -12.62 -19.30 17.62
N SER A 270 -12.03 -18.95 18.76
CA SER A 270 -11.81 -17.56 19.14
C SER A 270 -11.20 -16.79 17.97
N LYS A 271 -11.75 -15.62 17.64
CA LYS A 271 -11.24 -14.72 16.58
C LYS A 271 -9.85 -14.14 16.91
N VAL A 272 -9.27 -14.55 18.04
CA VAL A 272 -8.08 -13.99 18.64
C VAL A 272 -7.28 -15.11 19.32
N ILE A 273 -5.96 -15.06 19.17
CA ILE A 273 -5.00 -15.88 19.93
C ILE A 273 -4.28 -14.97 20.93
N LYS A 274 -4.19 -15.39 22.19
CA LYS A 274 -3.60 -14.59 23.28
C LYS A 274 -2.45 -15.36 23.92
N SER A 275 -1.39 -14.62 24.27
CA SER A 275 -0.34 -15.13 25.17
C SER A 275 -0.91 -15.44 26.55
N GLN A 276 -0.27 -16.36 27.30
CA GLN A 276 -0.65 -16.72 28.67
C GLN A 276 -0.67 -15.52 29.63
N ASP A 277 0.26 -14.59 29.45
CA ASP A 277 0.37 -13.33 30.20
C ASP A 277 -0.53 -12.20 29.65
N GLY A 278 -1.27 -12.47 28.56
CA GLY A 278 -2.14 -11.49 27.89
C GLY A 278 -1.42 -10.33 27.19
N THR A 279 -0.08 -10.30 27.18
CA THR A 279 0.69 -9.17 26.65
C THR A 279 0.69 -9.12 25.12
N GLN A 280 0.60 -10.29 24.48
CA GLN A 280 0.51 -10.44 23.04
C GLN A 280 -0.84 -10.98 22.62
N VAL A 281 -1.40 -10.35 21.58
CA VAL A 281 -2.69 -10.70 21.03
C VAL A 281 -2.62 -10.67 19.51
N LEU A 282 -3.02 -11.76 18.87
CA LEU A 282 -3.07 -11.94 17.43
C LEU A 282 -4.53 -12.03 16.96
N TYR A 283 -4.85 -11.26 15.92
CA TYR A 283 -6.16 -11.32 15.30
C TYR A 283 -6.17 -12.38 14.20
N CYS A 284 -7.11 -13.31 14.28
CA CYS A 284 -7.28 -14.42 13.34
C CYS A 284 -8.77 -14.58 12.94
N GLY A 285 -9.48 -13.45 12.80
CA GLY A 285 -10.92 -13.43 12.50
C GLY A 285 -11.24 -12.77 11.16
N GLY A 286 -12.48 -12.97 10.69
CA GLY A 286 -12.96 -12.34 9.45
C GLY A 286 -12.18 -12.82 8.23
N LEU A 287 -11.71 -11.89 7.40
CA LEU A 287 -10.92 -12.21 6.21
C LEU A 287 -9.57 -12.84 6.59
N TRP A 288 -9.01 -12.50 7.75
CA TRP A 288 -7.76 -13.08 8.27
C TRP A 288 -7.91 -14.52 8.76
N ALA A 289 -9.15 -15.02 8.89
CA ALA A 289 -9.40 -16.44 9.14
C ALA A 289 -9.39 -17.29 7.85
N ILE A 290 -9.51 -16.64 6.69
CA ILE A 290 -9.58 -17.32 5.38
C ILE A 290 -8.16 -17.58 4.87
N ALA A 291 -7.31 -16.54 4.87
CA ALA A 291 -5.90 -16.63 4.54
C ALA A 291 -5.11 -15.57 5.31
N ARG A 292 -3.84 -15.87 5.64
CA ARG A 292 -3.00 -14.97 6.45
C ARG A 292 -2.71 -13.63 5.76
N HIS A 293 -2.74 -13.60 4.43
CA HIS A 293 -2.47 -12.42 3.60
C HIS A 293 -3.52 -12.22 2.50
N ILE A 294 -4.80 -12.42 2.83
CA ILE A 294 -5.92 -12.20 1.89
C ILE A 294 -5.97 -10.78 1.29
N ASN A 295 -5.41 -9.79 1.98
CA ASN A 295 -5.31 -8.43 1.47
C ASN A 295 -4.40 -8.34 0.24
N TYR A 296 -3.35 -9.18 0.17
CA TYR A 296 -2.46 -9.24 -0.99
C TYR A 296 -3.15 -9.83 -2.22
N VAL A 297 -4.02 -10.83 -2.03
CA VAL A 297 -4.90 -11.31 -3.11
C VAL A 297 -5.80 -10.19 -3.61
N GLY A 298 -6.33 -9.37 -2.69
CA GLY A 298 -7.10 -8.18 -3.04
C GLY A 298 -6.35 -7.21 -3.96
N GLU A 299 -5.10 -6.88 -3.61
CA GLU A 299 -4.25 -5.99 -4.40
C GLU A 299 -3.95 -6.57 -5.79
N VAL A 300 -3.72 -7.89 -5.90
CA VAL A 300 -3.55 -8.56 -7.21
C VAL A 300 -4.83 -8.45 -8.05
N LEU A 301 -6.01 -8.66 -7.45
CA LEU A 301 -7.29 -8.54 -8.17
C LEU A 301 -7.57 -7.11 -8.65
N GLU A 302 -7.19 -6.09 -7.88
CA GLU A 302 -7.23 -4.69 -8.33
C GLU A 302 -6.37 -4.50 -9.60
N ALA A 303 -5.12 -4.99 -9.59
CA ALA A 303 -4.24 -4.93 -10.76
C ALA A 303 -4.79 -5.72 -11.96
N VAL A 304 -5.39 -6.89 -11.74
CA VAL A 304 -6.05 -7.70 -12.77
C VAL A 304 -7.26 -6.96 -13.35
N GLY A 305 -8.09 -6.32 -12.53
CA GLY A 305 -9.24 -5.55 -13.01
C GLY A 305 -8.84 -4.40 -13.94
N ILE A 306 -7.75 -3.70 -13.61
CA ILE A 306 -7.16 -2.66 -14.47
C ILE A 306 -6.65 -3.26 -15.78
N ALA A 307 -5.89 -4.36 -15.71
CA ALA A 307 -5.36 -5.02 -16.91
C ALA A 307 -6.50 -5.49 -17.83
N LEU A 308 -7.52 -6.15 -17.27
CA LEU A 308 -8.70 -6.59 -17.99
C LEU A 308 -9.36 -5.42 -18.72
N ALA A 309 -9.61 -4.30 -18.05
CA ALA A 309 -10.22 -3.10 -18.64
C ALA A 309 -9.43 -2.58 -19.85
N VAL A 310 -8.09 -2.70 -19.86
CA VAL A 310 -7.28 -2.37 -21.04
C VAL A 310 -7.45 -3.40 -22.14
N VAL A 311 -7.23 -4.71 -21.89
CA VAL A 311 -7.21 -5.73 -22.97
C VAL A 311 -8.58 -6.01 -23.60
N GLY A 312 -9.68 -5.81 -22.88
CA GLY A 312 -11.01 -5.99 -23.47
C GLY A 312 -11.37 -7.43 -23.87
N GLY A 313 -10.80 -8.42 -23.20
CA GLY A 313 -11.07 -9.84 -23.42
C GLY A 313 -10.17 -10.51 -24.45
N GLN A 314 -9.24 -9.74 -25.03
CA GLN A 314 -8.25 -10.27 -25.96
C GLN A 314 -7.21 -11.11 -25.21
N SER A 315 -6.88 -12.27 -25.79
CA SER A 315 -5.80 -13.13 -25.28
C SER A 315 -4.43 -12.46 -25.45
N PRO A 316 -3.49 -12.66 -24.51
CA PRO A 316 -2.16 -12.02 -24.51
C PRO A 316 -1.22 -12.64 -25.54
N THR A 317 -1.53 -12.48 -26.82
CA THR A 317 -0.84 -13.10 -27.96
C THR A 317 0.07 -12.13 -28.70
N THR A 318 -0.14 -10.83 -28.51
CA THR A 318 0.67 -9.74 -29.07
C THR A 318 1.25 -8.89 -27.94
N ILE A 319 2.34 -8.18 -28.20
CA ILE A 319 2.97 -7.27 -27.23
C ILE A 319 1.93 -6.31 -26.63
N GLN A 320 1.03 -5.77 -27.46
CA GLN A 320 -0.03 -4.86 -27.05
C GLN A 320 -0.98 -5.48 -26.02
N THR A 321 -1.37 -6.72 -26.25
CA THR A 321 -2.27 -7.46 -25.35
C THR A 321 -1.55 -8.05 -24.13
N SER A 322 -0.24 -8.23 -24.18
CA SER A 322 0.57 -8.79 -23.08
C SER A 322 1.04 -7.73 -22.08
N LEU A 323 1.36 -6.51 -22.52
CA LEU A 323 1.90 -5.44 -21.65
C LEU A 323 1.00 -5.10 -20.44
N PRO A 324 -0.34 -5.04 -20.55
CA PRO A 324 -1.20 -4.77 -19.39
C PRO A 324 -1.07 -5.80 -18.27
N TRP A 325 -0.67 -7.03 -18.58
CA TRP A 325 -0.50 -8.10 -17.59
C TRP A 325 0.82 -8.01 -16.81
N LEU A 326 1.76 -7.17 -17.22
CA LEU A 326 3.01 -6.97 -16.47
C LEU A 326 2.77 -6.42 -15.07
N TYR A 327 1.77 -5.55 -14.90
CA TYR A 327 1.42 -4.99 -13.59
C TYR A 327 0.93 -6.06 -12.59
N PRO A 328 -0.12 -6.86 -12.87
CA PRO A 328 -0.53 -7.93 -11.96
C PRO A 328 0.54 -9.00 -11.77
N LEU A 329 1.33 -9.35 -12.80
CA LEU A 329 2.43 -10.31 -12.67
C LEU A 329 3.52 -9.81 -11.71
N TYR A 330 3.88 -8.52 -11.80
CA TYR A 330 4.76 -7.89 -10.85
C TYR A 330 4.21 -7.95 -9.42
N TYR A 331 2.92 -7.68 -9.23
CA TYR A 331 2.27 -7.79 -7.92
C TYR A 331 2.33 -9.20 -7.34
N VAL A 332 2.10 -10.23 -8.16
CA VAL A 332 2.27 -11.61 -7.71
C VAL A 332 3.72 -11.85 -7.23
N GLY A 333 4.72 -11.47 -8.03
CA GLY A 333 6.13 -11.63 -7.63
C GLY A 333 6.50 -10.86 -6.35
N LEU A 334 6.06 -9.60 -6.27
CA LEU A 334 6.31 -8.72 -5.13
C LEU A 334 5.66 -9.26 -3.85
N LEU A 335 4.37 -9.59 -3.91
CA LEU A 335 3.59 -9.96 -2.74
C LEU A 335 3.91 -11.37 -2.27
N VAL A 336 4.31 -12.27 -3.19
CA VAL A 336 4.84 -13.59 -2.83
C VAL A 336 6.14 -13.50 -2.03
N ALA A 337 7.08 -12.66 -2.48
CA ALA A 337 8.29 -12.41 -1.71
C ALA A 337 7.95 -11.75 -0.36
N ARG A 338 7.05 -10.76 -0.38
CA ARG A 338 6.69 -9.96 0.79
C ARG A 338 6.00 -10.78 1.87
N GLU A 339 5.11 -11.72 1.53
CA GLU A 339 4.45 -12.51 2.55
C GLU A 339 5.43 -13.42 3.30
N ARG A 340 6.48 -13.92 2.63
CA ARG A 340 7.50 -14.74 3.28
C ARG A 340 8.29 -13.96 4.31
N ASP A 341 8.65 -12.72 3.97
CA ASP A 341 9.32 -11.81 4.88
C ASP A 341 8.42 -11.44 6.08
N ASP A 342 7.13 -11.22 5.82
CA ASP A 342 6.15 -10.95 6.87
C ASP A 342 5.94 -12.16 7.79
N ASP A 343 5.83 -13.38 7.24
CA ASP A 343 5.65 -14.62 8.01
C ASP A 343 6.88 -14.89 8.90
N ALA A 344 8.09 -14.73 8.36
CA ALA A 344 9.33 -14.86 9.14
C ALA A 344 9.40 -13.86 10.30
N ARG A 345 9.02 -12.60 10.06
CA ARG A 345 8.96 -11.56 11.11
C ARG A 345 7.89 -11.84 12.15
N CYS A 346 6.71 -12.27 11.71
CA CYS A 346 5.64 -12.63 12.61
C CYS A 346 6.03 -13.84 13.47
N LYS A 347 6.74 -14.81 12.91
CA LYS A 347 7.32 -15.94 13.66
C LYS A 347 8.34 -15.47 14.71
N GLU A 348 9.29 -14.61 14.35
CA GLU A 348 10.27 -14.04 15.28
C GLU A 348 9.57 -13.27 16.43
N LYS A 349 8.53 -12.52 16.08
CA LYS A 349 7.81 -11.66 17.02
C LYS A 349 6.88 -12.41 17.97
N TYR A 350 6.09 -13.35 17.45
CA TYR A 350 4.99 -13.98 18.18
C TYR A 350 5.30 -15.42 18.61
N GLY A 351 6.38 -16.03 18.10
CA GLY A 351 6.83 -17.37 18.49
C GLY A 351 5.72 -18.42 18.36
N LYS A 352 5.42 -19.11 19.47
CA LYS A 352 4.40 -20.17 19.51
C LYS A 352 2.98 -19.70 19.15
N LEU A 353 2.65 -18.42 19.40
CA LEU A 353 1.35 -17.88 19.00
C LEU A 353 1.21 -17.78 17.48
N TRP A 354 2.33 -17.56 16.77
CA TRP A 354 2.34 -17.61 15.31
C TRP A 354 2.13 -19.03 14.81
N ASP A 355 2.74 -20.03 15.45
CA ASP A 355 2.54 -21.44 15.09
C ASP A 355 1.07 -21.85 15.21
N GLU A 356 0.43 -21.47 16.32
CA GLU A 356 -1.00 -21.69 16.52
C GLU A 356 -1.85 -20.98 15.44
N TYR A 357 -1.48 -19.76 15.06
CA TYR A 357 -2.18 -19.04 13.99
C TYR A 357 -2.02 -19.73 12.63
N CYS A 358 -0.81 -20.17 12.29
CA CYS A 358 -0.54 -20.92 11.06
C CYS A 358 -1.26 -22.26 11.02
N GLN A 359 -1.45 -22.93 12.16
CA GLN A 359 -2.27 -24.15 12.23
C GLN A 359 -3.76 -23.86 11.99
N ARG A 360 -4.27 -22.74 12.52
CA ARG A 360 -5.68 -22.35 12.33
C ARG A 360 -5.97 -21.85 10.91
N VAL A 361 -5.03 -21.12 10.33
CA VAL A 361 -5.16 -20.50 9.01
C VAL A 361 -3.98 -20.96 8.17
N PRO A 362 -4.03 -22.17 7.58
CA PRO A 362 -2.87 -22.77 6.90
C PRO A 362 -2.48 -22.03 5.62
N TYR A 363 -3.45 -21.43 4.94
CA TYR A 363 -3.26 -20.74 3.66
C TYR A 363 -2.61 -19.38 3.84
N ARG A 364 -1.59 -19.12 3.02
CA ARG A 364 -0.87 -17.85 3.01
C ARG A 364 -1.64 -16.80 2.23
N LEU A 365 -2.01 -17.10 0.99
CA LEU A 365 -2.67 -16.17 0.08
C LEU A 365 -4.03 -16.70 -0.38
N VAL A 366 -4.03 -17.81 -1.12
CA VAL A 366 -5.21 -18.31 -1.82
C VAL A 366 -5.63 -19.62 -1.15
N PRO A 367 -6.82 -19.65 -0.51
CA PRO A 367 -7.32 -20.87 0.11
C PRO A 367 -7.31 -22.05 -0.84
N PHE A 368 -6.88 -23.21 -0.33
CA PHE A 368 -6.78 -24.47 -1.06
C PHE A 368 -5.73 -24.51 -2.18
N VAL A 369 -4.91 -23.46 -2.34
CA VAL A 369 -3.85 -23.38 -3.36
C VAL A 369 -2.48 -23.10 -2.73
N TYR A 370 -2.36 -22.04 -1.92
CA TYR A 370 -1.12 -21.57 -1.30
C TYR A 370 -1.41 -20.78 -0.02
#